data_AF-A0A2N2HGK4-F1
#
_entry.id   AF-A0A2N2HGK4-F1
#
_cell.length_a   1.000
_cell.length_b   1.000
_cell.length_c   1.000
_cell.angle_alpha   90.00
_cell.angle_beta   90.00
_cell.angle_gamma   90.00
#
_symmetry.space_group_name_H-M   'P 1'
#
loop_
_entity.id
_entity.type
_entity.pdbx_description
1 polymer ?
#
loop_
_entity_poly.entity_id
_entity_poly.type
_entity_poly.pdbx_seq_one_letter_code
_entity_poly.pdbx_strand_id
1 'polypeptide(L)'
;MKQRLPILLLSLSVLAGCVDDRSPVSGENAQSALGAAPAESVKAVPQLLAALGPQVVGNVLAQPSITDALAAAADRTRSAQEQATTCPKDMVLVSGQYCPEVEHKCVRWLETEGRYAYFRCAEYARPAKCLTERRSMHYCIDRDEYVSPGE
;
A
#
# COMPACT_ATOMS: atom_id res chain seq x y z
N MET A 1 14.59 20.79 -73.02
CA MET A 1 13.34 20.01 -73.10
C MET A 1 12.68 20.05 -71.72
N LYS A 2 11.55 20.73 -71.61
CA LYS A 2 10.73 20.85 -70.40
C LYS A 2 9.85 19.61 -70.29
N GLN A 3 9.96 18.82 -69.23
CA GLN A 3 8.92 17.85 -68.89
C GLN A 3 8.38 18.13 -67.50
N ARG A 4 7.05 18.14 -67.48
CA ARG A 4 6.17 18.60 -66.41
C ARG A 4 5.87 17.43 -65.47
N LEU A 5 5.68 17.79 -64.21
CA LEU A 5 5.04 17.03 -63.14
C LEU A 5 3.73 16.35 -63.57
N PRO A 6 3.30 15.32 -62.84
CA PRO A 6 2.04 15.50 -62.12
C PRO A 6 2.12 15.12 -60.63
N ILE A 7 1.52 16.00 -59.84
CA ILE A 7 1.15 15.85 -58.44
C ILE A 7 0.05 14.78 -58.36
N LEU A 8 0.33 13.69 -57.65
CA LEU A 8 -0.70 12.74 -57.21
C LEU A 8 -1.12 13.13 -55.79
N LEU A 9 -2.27 13.78 -55.76
CA LEU A 9 -3.16 13.94 -54.61
C LEU A 9 -3.75 12.59 -54.19
N LEU A 10 -4.25 12.55 -52.94
CA LEU A 10 -5.06 11.52 -52.27
C LEU A 10 -4.21 10.49 -51.48
N SER A 11 -4.46 10.19 -50.21
CA SER A 11 -5.71 10.25 -49.45
C SER A 11 -5.44 10.46 -47.95
N LEU A 12 -6.25 11.34 -47.36
CA LEU A 12 -6.34 11.59 -45.93
C LEU A 12 -7.28 10.53 -45.32
N SER A 13 -6.75 9.50 -44.66
CA SER A 13 -7.57 8.56 -43.89
C SER A 13 -7.61 9.00 -42.44
N VAL A 14 -8.58 9.85 -42.11
CA VAL A 14 -8.98 10.14 -40.73
C VAL A 14 -9.80 8.95 -40.23
N LEU A 15 -9.19 8.08 -39.43
CA LEU A 15 -9.92 7.15 -38.58
C LEU A 15 -10.06 7.80 -37.20
N ALA A 16 -11.17 8.51 -37.02
CA ALA A 16 -11.70 8.86 -35.71
C ALA A 16 -12.26 7.58 -35.07
N GLY A 17 -11.40 6.86 -34.35
CA GLY A 17 -11.82 5.79 -33.46
C GLY A 17 -12.05 6.35 -32.06
N CYS A 18 -13.31 6.64 -31.72
CA CYS A 18 -13.73 6.74 -30.33
C CYS A 18 -13.81 5.32 -29.77
N VAL A 19 -12.80 4.90 -29.02
CA VAL A 19 -12.91 3.74 -28.13
C VAL A 19 -13.16 4.29 -26.72
N ASP A 20 -14.44 4.30 -26.34
CA ASP A 20 -14.89 4.33 -24.95
C ASP A 20 -14.54 2.98 -24.30
N ASP A 21 -13.33 2.84 -23.77
CA ASP A 21 -13.00 1.71 -22.88
C ASP A 21 -13.33 2.10 -21.43
N ARG A 22 -14.63 2.09 -21.13
CA ARG A 22 -15.13 2.18 -19.76
C ARG A 22 -15.58 0.80 -19.31
N SER A 23 -14.61 -0.11 -19.23
CA SER A 23 -14.79 -1.42 -18.60
C SER A 23 -15.02 -1.24 -17.09
N PRO A 24 -16.17 -1.69 -16.53
CA PRO A 24 -16.32 -1.79 -15.08
C PRO A 24 -15.44 -2.95 -14.60
N VAL A 25 -14.41 -2.63 -13.81
CA VAL A 25 -13.68 -3.65 -13.06
C VAL A 25 -14.64 -4.17 -12.00
N SER A 26 -15.23 -5.32 -12.28
CA SER A 26 -15.95 -6.13 -11.30
C SER A 26 -15.04 -6.35 -10.10
N GLY A 27 -15.47 -5.81 -8.96
CA GLY A 27 -14.87 -6.10 -7.67
C GLY A 27 -15.12 -7.56 -7.34
N GLU A 28 -14.11 -8.40 -7.56
CA GLU A 28 -14.03 -9.69 -6.90
C GLU A 28 -13.37 -9.47 -5.54
N ASN A 29 -14.22 -9.65 -4.54
CA ASN A 29 -13.97 -9.59 -3.12
C ASN A 29 -12.92 -10.65 -2.72
N ALA A 30 -11.63 -10.31 -2.81
CA ALA A 30 -10.53 -11.11 -2.29
C ALA A 30 -10.38 -10.88 -0.77
N GLN A 31 -11.40 -11.28 -0.01
CA GLN A 31 -11.21 -11.62 1.40
C GLN A 31 -10.53 -13.00 1.45
N SER A 32 -9.20 -13.04 1.30
CA SER A 32 -8.45 -14.22 1.74
C SER A 32 -6.98 -13.91 1.99
N ALA A 33 -6.57 -14.37 3.17
CA ALA A 33 -5.21 -14.40 3.69
C ALA A 33 -4.65 -13.05 4.16
N LEU A 34 -5.24 -12.50 5.23
CA LEU A 34 -4.37 -12.01 6.30
C LEU A 34 -3.52 -13.20 6.76
N GLY A 35 -2.21 -13.10 6.53
CA GLY A 35 -1.24 -13.90 7.26
C GLY A 35 -1.45 -13.62 8.74
N ALA A 36 -2.07 -14.58 9.42
CA ALA A 36 -2.10 -14.62 10.87
C ALA A 36 -0.64 -14.60 11.36
N ALA A 37 -0.26 -13.56 12.10
CA ALA A 37 0.87 -13.68 13.01
C ALA A 37 0.64 -14.95 13.87
N PRO A 38 1.69 -15.74 14.17
CA PRO A 38 1.53 -16.98 14.91
C PRO A 38 0.83 -16.70 16.24
N ALA A 39 -0.42 -17.14 16.35
CA ALA A 39 -1.27 -17.07 17.53
C ALA A 39 -0.81 -18.02 18.66
N GLU A 40 0.48 -18.35 18.71
CA GLU A 40 0.99 -19.35 19.64
C GLU A 40 1.24 -18.77 21.04
N SER A 41 1.30 -17.45 21.21
CA SER A 41 1.60 -16.84 22.52
C SER A 41 0.36 -16.45 23.35
N VAL A 42 -0.86 -16.58 22.82
CA VAL A 42 -2.10 -16.19 23.56
C VAL A 42 -2.84 -17.40 24.15
N LYS A 43 -2.49 -18.63 23.78
CA LYS A 43 -3.17 -19.85 24.28
C LYS A 43 -2.91 -20.16 25.76
N ALA A 44 -1.95 -19.49 26.41
CA ALA A 44 -1.61 -19.78 27.81
C ALA A 44 -2.57 -19.15 28.83
N VAL A 45 -3.27 -18.07 28.47
CA VAL A 45 -4.16 -17.35 29.41
C VAL A 45 -5.45 -18.14 29.73
N PRO A 46 -6.14 -18.76 28.75
CA PRO A 46 -7.35 -19.53 29.04
C PRO A 46 -7.09 -20.77 29.90
N GLN A 47 -5.94 -21.43 29.73
CA GLN A 47 -5.58 -22.63 30.49
C GLN A 47 -5.24 -22.30 31.95
N LEU A 48 -4.62 -21.15 32.21
CA LEU A 48 -4.33 -20.69 33.56
C LEU A 48 -5.61 -20.28 34.31
N LEU A 49 -6.58 -19.66 33.63
CA LEU A 49 -7.90 -19.37 34.22
C LEU A 49 -8.71 -20.64 34.50
N ALA A 50 -8.62 -21.66 33.64
CA ALA A 50 -9.33 -22.93 33.83
C ALA A 50 -8.80 -23.76 35.02
N ALA A 51 -7.54 -23.56 35.42
CA ALA A 51 -6.94 -24.21 36.59
C ALA A 51 -7.35 -23.53 37.92
N LEU A 52 -7.83 -22.29 37.87
CA LEU A 52 -8.36 -21.56 39.01
C LEU A 52 -9.84 -21.92 39.15
N GLY A 53 -10.22 -22.59 40.24
CA GLY A 53 -11.62 -22.95 40.47
C GLY A 53 -12.57 -21.72 40.39
N PRO A 54 -13.88 -21.93 40.15
CA PRO A 54 -14.86 -20.86 39.90
C PRO A 54 -14.86 -19.72 40.93
N GLN A 55 -14.50 -20.03 42.17
CA GLN A 55 -14.42 -19.08 43.28
C GLN A 55 -13.28 -18.05 43.15
N VAL A 56 -12.15 -18.46 42.57
CA VAL A 56 -10.99 -17.57 42.39
C VAL A 56 -11.21 -16.65 41.20
N VAL A 57 -11.81 -17.17 40.12
CA VAL A 57 -12.21 -16.36 38.95
C VAL A 57 -13.26 -15.32 39.36
N GLY A 58 -14.24 -15.70 40.20
CA GLY A 58 -15.24 -14.78 40.74
C GLY A 58 -14.64 -13.62 41.54
N ASN A 59 -13.66 -13.89 42.41
CA ASN A 59 -12.99 -12.85 43.20
C ASN A 59 -12.10 -11.92 42.37
N VAL A 60 -11.46 -12.43 41.32
CA VAL A 60 -10.64 -11.61 40.42
C VAL A 60 -11.50 -10.71 39.55
N LEU A 61 -12.65 -11.20 39.08
CA LEU A 61 -13.61 -10.41 38.29
C LEU A 61 -14.48 -9.48 39.16
N ALA A 62 -14.55 -9.71 40.48
CA ALA A 62 -15.18 -8.80 41.43
C ALA A 62 -14.29 -7.60 41.80
N GLN A 63 -13.02 -7.58 41.38
CA GLN A 63 -12.16 -6.43 41.56
C GLN A 63 -12.44 -5.40 40.46
N PRO A 64 -12.93 -4.19 40.81
CA PRO A 64 -13.27 -3.17 39.82
C PRO A 64 -12.06 -2.76 38.96
N SER A 65 -10.85 -2.79 39.53
CA SER A 65 -9.61 -2.48 38.82
C SER A 65 -9.29 -3.45 37.68
N ILE A 66 -9.68 -4.73 37.80
CA ILE A 66 -9.42 -5.74 36.77
C ILE A 66 -10.44 -5.62 35.64
N THR A 67 -11.71 -5.37 35.98
CA THR A 67 -12.76 -5.14 34.99
C THR A 67 -12.50 -3.87 34.18
N ASP A 68 -12.03 -2.80 34.82
CA ASP A 68 -11.69 -1.54 34.14
C ASP A 68 -10.47 -1.70 33.22
N ALA A 69 -9.44 -2.42 33.67
CA ALA A 69 -8.26 -2.70 32.87
C ALA A 69 -8.59 -3.53 31.61
N LEU A 70 -9.48 -4.52 31.74
CA LEU A 70 -9.93 -5.36 30.63
C LEU A 70 -10.78 -4.56 29.63
N ALA A 71 -11.68 -3.69 30.13
CA ALA A 71 -12.46 -2.78 29.29
C ALA A 71 -11.56 -1.82 28.50
N ALA A 72 -10.56 -1.22 29.15
CA ALA A 72 -9.59 -0.33 28.50
C ALA A 72 -8.68 -1.05 27.49
N ALA A 73 -8.38 -2.33 27.69
CA ALA A 73 -7.63 -3.14 26.73
C ALA A 73 -8.49 -3.49 25.50
N ALA A 74 -9.76 -3.85 25.71
CA ALA A 74 -10.72 -4.12 24.64
C ALA A 74 -10.96 -2.86 23.78
N ASP A 75 -11.04 -1.70 24.42
CA ASP A 75 -11.25 -0.44 23.71
C ASP A 75 -10.05 0.00 22.87
N ARG A 76 -8.83 -0.21 23.39
CA ARG A 76 -7.59 -0.04 22.62
C ARG A 76 -7.51 -0.98 21.42
N THR A 77 -7.93 -2.24 21.59
CA THR A 77 -7.94 -3.22 20.51
C THR A 77 -8.94 -2.85 19.42
N ARG A 78 -10.14 -2.41 19.81
CA ARG A 78 -11.18 -1.94 18.87
C ARG A 78 -10.72 -0.70 18.12
N SER A 79 -10.14 0.27 18.82
CA SER A 79 -9.59 1.50 18.21
C SER A 79 -8.46 1.18 17.23
N ALA A 80 -7.58 0.24 17.55
CA ALA A 80 -6.53 -0.21 16.64
C ALA A 80 -7.08 -0.92 15.39
N GLN A 81 -8.17 -1.68 15.55
CA GLN A 81 -8.83 -2.38 14.44
C GLN A 81 -9.68 -1.45 13.57
N GLU A 82 -10.25 -0.39 14.14
CA GLU A 82 -10.98 0.67 13.43
C GLU A 82 -10.01 1.66 12.75
N GLN A 83 -8.84 1.88 13.34
CA GLN A 83 -7.72 2.59 12.69
C GLN A 83 -7.11 1.79 11.53
N ALA A 84 -7.25 0.47 11.53
CA ALA A 84 -6.80 -0.34 10.39
C ALA A 84 -7.58 -0.02 9.10
N THR A 85 -8.76 0.61 9.20
CA THR A 85 -9.53 1.11 8.05
C THR A 85 -9.52 2.64 7.90
N THR A 86 -9.08 3.38 8.93
CA THR A 86 -9.02 4.85 8.92
C THR A 86 -7.72 5.36 9.56
N CYS A 87 -6.97 6.20 8.86
CA CYS A 87 -5.75 6.76 9.41
C CYS A 87 -6.00 7.78 10.53
N PRO A 88 -5.06 7.91 11.49
CA PRO A 88 -5.08 8.97 12.49
C PRO A 88 -5.21 10.36 11.86
N LYS A 89 -5.54 11.35 12.69
CA LYS A 89 -5.56 12.75 12.28
C LYS A 89 -4.20 13.14 11.67
N ASP A 90 -4.24 13.95 10.62
CA ASP A 90 -3.05 14.47 9.92
C ASP A 90 -2.22 13.37 9.21
N MET A 91 -2.78 12.17 9.05
CA MET A 91 -2.24 11.08 8.23
C MET A 91 -3.18 10.73 7.05
N VAL A 92 -2.66 9.97 6.08
CA VAL A 92 -3.37 9.52 4.87
C VAL A 92 -3.18 8.02 4.65
N LEU A 93 -4.25 7.31 4.28
CA LEU A 93 -4.21 5.89 3.94
C LEU A 93 -3.63 5.70 2.54
N VAL A 94 -2.55 4.94 2.45
CA VAL A 94 -1.97 4.48 1.19
C VAL A 94 -2.27 3.01 1.02
N SER A 95 -2.84 2.65 -0.12
CA SER A 95 -3.13 1.28 -0.52
C SER A 95 -2.59 0.99 -1.91
N GLY A 96 -1.91 -0.13 -2.09
CA GLY A 96 -1.41 -0.51 -3.42
C GLY A 96 -0.62 -1.80 -3.44
N GLN A 97 -0.05 -2.09 -4.61
CA GLN A 97 0.76 -3.27 -4.84
C GLN A 97 2.24 -2.94 -4.75
N TYR A 98 2.84 -3.28 -3.61
CA TYR A 98 4.26 -3.11 -3.35
C TYR A 98 5.09 -4.13 -4.13
N CYS A 99 6.17 -3.66 -4.75
CA CYS A 99 7.16 -4.50 -5.39
C CYS A 99 8.40 -4.61 -4.51
N PRO A 100 8.69 -5.77 -3.90
CA PRO A 100 9.87 -5.95 -3.04
C PRO A 100 11.20 -5.77 -3.76
N GLU A 101 11.24 -6.10 -5.05
CA GLU A 101 12.45 -6.03 -5.86
C GLU A 101 12.14 -5.37 -7.21
N VAL A 102 12.40 -4.07 -7.29
CA VAL A 102 12.11 -3.24 -8.47
C VAL A 102 13.37 -3.02 -9.31
N GLU A 103 13.23 -3.19 -10.62
CA GLU A 103 14.26 -2.85 -11.60
C GLU A 103 13.89 -1.55 -12.33
N HIS A 104 14.77 -0.56 -12.21
CA HIS A 104 14.68 0.72 -12.91
C HIS A 104 15.78 0.83 -13.96
N LYS A 105 15.42 0.69 -15.24
CA LYS A 105 16.34 0.92 -16.36
C LYS A 105 16.48 2.41 -16.64
N CYS A 106 17.70 2.94 -16.56
CA CYS A 106 17.96 4.31 -16.98
C CYS A 106 17.97 4.43 -18.51
N VAL A 107 17.22 5.38 -19.06
CA VAL A 107 17.20 5.67 -20.51
C VAL A 107 17.94 6.96 -20.83
N ARG A 108 18.14 7.84 -19.84
CA ARG A 108 18.92 9.06 -19.98
C ARG A 108 19.64 9.39 -18.69
N TRP A 109 20.97 9.43 -18.76
CA TRP A 109 21.84 9.81 -17.66
C TRP A 109 21.91 11.33 -17.51
N LEU A 110 22.12 11.82 -16.29
CA LEU A 110 22.16 13.25 -16.00
C LEU A 110 23.53 13.85 -16.35
N GLU A 111 24.59 13.19 -15.91
CA GLU A 111 25.95 13.42 -16.37
C GLU A 111 26.24 12.50 -17.56
N THR A 112 26.94 13.00 -18.57
CA THR A 112 27.33 12.19 -19.74
C THR A 112 28.84 11.95 -19.81
N GLU A 113 29.61 12.59 -18.94
CA GLU A 113 31.07 12.60 -18.97
C GLU A 113 31.70 12.50 -17.57
N GLY A 114 32.99 12.18 -17.53
CA GLY A 114 33.75 12.04 -16.30
C GLY A 114 33.46 10.76 -15.52
N ARG A 115 34.07 10.63 -14.33
CA ARG A 115 34.01 9.40 -13.52
C ARG A 115 32.61 9.04 -13.00
N TYR A 116 31.64 9.94 -13.11
CA TYR A 116 30.29 9.79 -12.56
C TYR A 116 29.18 9.74 -13.62
N ALA A 117 29.53 9.61 -14.92
CA ALA A 117 28.61 9.67 -16.06
C ALA A 117 27.42 8.67 -16.03
N TYR A 118 27.38 7.73 -15.08
CA TYR A 118 26.34 6.70 -14.99
C TYR A 118 25.84 6.48 -13.55
N PHE A 119 26.03 7.47 -12.68
CA PHE A 119 25.65 7.36 -11.26
C PHE A 119 24.27 7.96 -10.99
N ARG A 120 23.84 8.94 -11.79
CA ARG A 120 22.56 9.62 -11.62
C ARG A 120 21.74 9.54 -12.90
N CYS A 121 20.55 8.98 -12.78
CA CYS A 121 19.64 8.89 -13.90
C CYS A 121 18.73 10.12 -13.94
N ALA A 122 18.62 10.75 -15.11
CA ALA A 122 17.68 11.84 -15.34
C ALA A 122 16.29 11.32 -15.75
N GLU A 123 16.23 10.15 -16.38
CA GLU A 123 14.97 9.55 -16.83
C GLU A 123 15.03 8.03 -16.85
N TYR A 124 14.06 7.42 -16.18
CA TYR A 124 13.88 5.97 -16.13
C TYR A 124 12.86 5.51 -17.15
N ALA A 125 13.10 4.33 -17.74
CA ALA A 125 12.10 3.63 -18.54
C ALA A 125 10.83 3.40 -17.72
N ARG A 126 9.67 3.53 -18.39
CA ARG A 126 8.35 3.24 -17.80
C ARG A 126 7.64 2.14 -18.60
N PRO A 127 6.91 1.23 -17.93
CA PRO A 127 6.82 1.07 -16.47
C PRO A 127 8.10 0.44 -15.90
N ALA A 128 8.35 0.67 -14.61
CA ALA A 128 9.38 -0.08 -13.89
C ALA A 128 9.01 -1.57 -13.83
N LYS A 129 10.01 -2.44 -13.90
CA LYS A 129 9.79 -3.89 -13.84
C LYS A 129 9.84 -4.35 -12.39
N CYS A 130 8.89 -5.19 -11.99
CA CYS A 130 8.99 -5.90 -10.72
C CYS A 130 9.59 -7.28 -10.97
N LEU A 131 10.63 -7.63 -10.23
CA LEU A 131 11.35 -8.89 -10.38
C LEU A 131 10.76 -10.02 -9.53
N THR A 132 9.91 -9.68 -8.57
CA THR A 132 9.27 -10.60 -7.63
C THR A 132 7.75 -10.42 -7.59
N GLU A 133 7.06 -11.33 -6.90
CA GLU A 133 5.61 -11.24 -6.66
C GLU A 133 5.28 -9.95 -5.90
N ARG A 134 4.27 -9.21 -6.39
CA ARG A 134 3.79 -8.00 -5.72
C ARG A 134 2.96 -8.35 -4.50
N ARG A 135 2.98 -7.47 -3.50
CA ARG A 135 2.27 -7.65 -2.24
C ARG A 135 1.28 -6.52 -2.02
N SER A 136 0.04 -6.83 -1.67
CA SER A 136 -0.91 -5.81 -1.25
C SER A 136 -0.45 -5.20 0.06
N MET A 137 -0.35 -3.88 0.11
CA MET A 137 0.02 -3.14 1.31
C MET A 137 -0.98 -2.02 1.57
N HIS A 138 -1.25 -1.80 2.86
CA HIS A 138 -2.13 -0.76 3.38
C HIS A 138 -1.48 -0.17 4.63
N TYR A 139 -1.17 1.13 4.62
CA TYR A 139 -0.53 1.80 5.75
C TYR A 139 -0.85 3.30 5.74
N CYS A 140 -0.65 3.94 6.89
CA CYS A 140 -0.83 5.38 7.04
C CYS A 140 0.51 6.08 6.90
N ILE A 141 0.55 7.15 6.10
CA ILE A 141 1.69 8.08 6.00
C ILE A 141 1.29 9.46 6.50
N ASP A 142 2.28 10.26 6.91
CA ASP A 142 2.04 11.67 7.23
C ASP A 142 1.48 12.40 6.02
N ARG A 143 0.52 13.30 6.24
CA ARG A 143 -0.09 14.10 5.18
C ARG A 143 0.90 15.10 4.59
N ASP A 144 1.69 15.71 5.47
CA ASP A 144 2.62 16.78 5.17
C ASP A 144 4.02 16.36 5.63
N GLU A 145 5.04 16.74 4.85
CA GLU A 145 6.43 16.55 5.27
C GLU A 145 6.75 17.42 6.49
N TYR A 146 7.66 16.95 7.34
CA TYR A 146 8.12 17.74 8.47
C TYR A 146 8.84 19.02 7.99
N VAL A 147 8.39 20.17 8.49
CA VAL A 147 9.04 21.46 8.29
C VAL A 147 9.62 21.92 9.62
N SER A 148 10.89 22.35 9.62
CA SER A 148 11.51 22.84 10.86
C SER A 148 10.97 24.23 11.22
N PRO A 149 11.00 24.63 12.51
CA PRO A 149 10.49 25.94 12.91
C PRO A 149 11.23 27.09 12.20
N GLY A 150 10.52 27.86 11.37
CA GLY A 150 11.05 29.06 10.69
C GLY A 150 11.37 28.91 9.20
N GLU A 151 11.08 27.75 8.60
CA GLU A 151 11.12 27.52 7.15
C GLU A 151 9.76 27.73 6.47
#